data_AF-A0A7J3APK2-F1
#
_entry.id   AF-A0A7J3APK2-F1
#
_cell.length_a   1.000
_cell.length_b   1.000
_cell.length_c   1.000
_cell.angle_alpha   90.00
_cell.angle_beta   90.00
_cell.angle_gamma   90.00
#
_symmetry.space_group_name_H-M   'P 1'
#
loop_
_entity.id
_entity.type
_entity.pdbx_description
1 polymer ?
#
loop_
_entity_poly.entity_id
_entity_poly.type
_entity_poly.pdbx_seq_one_letter_code
_entity_poly.pdbx_strand_id
1 'polypeptide(L)'
;MGGVIITKFTIVAMVVVVSLATLAPMIAGTSQAIRGSSLPVSHIIEVPWHQQFNGLFCGAASLEIVFDYWGPDIDQKEIADVARTSSSGTWTYDIVRSGHFSYLSAAQGYFFPNEVPLAGFAERPLGYAAFGYSSDSFWLEELKALIAADIPVIVLMNYYPTGGGGHYRVVIGYDDAKGLIYFSDPWGRDTNHLTDWTGIISWTYEDFQSGWNYAEYGLEHPYFGAAIMPWTIKIDVKGRLNVGSTAVVSATVSYPCPKPFDRSQFPAKMTEISIQLPDGLRLVKGASETAIGTLGAGNTVVLSWTVAIDKPVSGEQLEVTASGIVSGWVPEAWWAGSNVFYPPYSYSDAIGNSVAITL
;
A
#
# COMPACT_ATOMS: atom_id res chain seq x y z
N MET A 1 -68.58 -62.32 -30.11
CA MET A 1 -67.24 -62.17 -30.73
C MET A 1 -67.04 -60.70 -31.04
N GLY A 2 -65.89 -60.14 -30.68
CA GLY A 2 -65.52 -58.73 -30.93
C GLY A 2 -65.67 -57.86 -29.67
N GLY A 3 -64.60 -57.79 -28.88
CA GLY A 3 -64.58 -57.09 -27.59
C GLY A 3 -64.23 -55.60 -27.70
N VAL A 4 -64.47 -54.89 -26.60
CA VAL A 4 -63.78 -53.64 -26.25
C VAL A 4 -63.57 -53.67 -24.73
N ILE A 5 -62.29 -53.66 -24.33
CA ILE A 5 -61.85 -53.56 -22.94
C ILE A 5 -61.82 -52.07 -22.59
N ILE A 6 -62.55 -51.69 -21.54
CA ILE A 6 -62.52 -50.37 -20.93
C ILE A 6 -61.37 -50.32 -19.94
N THR A 7 -60.30 -49.58 -20.26
CA THR A 7 -59.20 -49.31 -19.32
C THR A 7 -59.28 -47.87 -18.85
N LYS A 8 -59.18 -47.72 -17.52
CA LYS A 8 -59.46 -46.52 -16.74
C LYS A 8 -58.36 -45.46 -16.83
N PHE A 9 -58.80 -44.20 -16.81
CA PHE A 9 -58.20 -42.97 -16.29
C PHE A 9 -56.83 -43.06 -15.60
N THR A 10 -55.91 -42.19 -16.03
CA THR A 10 -55.16 -41.29 -15.13
C THR A 10 -54.78 -40.02 -15.89
N ILE A 11 -55.36 -38.87 -15.50
CA ILE A 11 -54.96 -37.54 -15.97
C ILE A 11 -53.82 -37.09 -15.04
N VAL A 12 -52.62 -36.91 -15.59
CA VAL A 12 -51.51 -36.24 -14.89
C VAL A 12 -51.68 -34.74 -15.12
N ALA A 13 -52.12 -34.03 -14.08
CA ALA A 13 -52.15 -32.57 -14.06
C ALA A 13 -50.72 -32.04 -13.89
N MET A 14 -50.20 -31.41 -14.94
CA MET A 14 -48.92 -30.72 -14.92
C MET A 14 -49.13 -29.34 -14.28
N VAL A 15 -48.71 -29.18 -13.02
CA VAL A 15 -48.74 -27.91 -12.30
C VAL A 15 -47.58 -27.06 -12.80
N VAL A 16 -47.89 -26.02 -13.59
CA VAL A 16 -46.95 -24.95 -13.94
C VAL A 16 -46.89 -23.99 -12.75
N VAL A 17 -45.78 -24.02 -12.00
CA VAL A 17 -45.47 -23.01 -10.99
C VAL A 17 -44.98 -21.76 -11.72
N VAL A 18 -45.84 -20.74 -11.81
CA VAL A 18 -45.45 -19.40 -12.25
C VAL A 18 -44.82 -18.70 -11.05
N SER A 19 -43.49 -18.64 -11.02
CA SER A 19 -42.73 -17.86 -10.06
C SER A 19 -42.91 -16.37 -10.36
N LEU A 20 -43.65 -15.64 -9.52
CA LEU A 20 -43.65 -14.19 -9.51
C LEU A 20 -42.27 -13.70 -9.06
N ALA A 21 -41.45 -13.22 -10.00
CA ALA A 21 -40.25 -12.45 -9.69
C ALA A 21 -40.68 -11.05 -9.24
N THR A 22 -40.45 -10.73 -7.97
CA THR A 22 -40.59 -9.39 -7.42
C THR A 22 -39.49 -8.49 -8.00
N LEU A 23 -39.88 -7.56 -8.87
CA LEU A 23 -39.03 -6.48 -9.38
C LEU A 23 -38.63 -5.57 -8.22
N ALA A 24 -37.39 -5.71 -7.74
CA ALA A 24 -36.73 -4.68 -6.95
C ALA A 24 -36.40 -3.50 -7.88
N PRO A 25 -36.60 -2.23 -7.46
CA PRO A 25 -36.23 -1.08 -8.26
C PRO A 25 -34.70 -1.00 -8.31
N MET A 26 -34.13 -1.24 -9.50
CA MET A 26 -32.76 -0.83 -9.80
C MET A 26 -32.70 0.69 -9.73
N ILE A 27 -32.11 1.21 -8.66
CA ILE A 27 -31.58 2.57 -8.66
C ILE A 27 -30.38 2.52 -9.61
N ALA A 28 -30.59 2.98 -10.84
CA ALA A 28 -29.53 3.30 -11.77
C ALA A 28 -28.71 4.43 -11.15
N GLY A 29 -27.69 4.07 -10.37
CA GLY A 29 -26.63 4.98 -10.00
C GLY A 29 -25.98 5.45 -11.28
N THR A 30 -26.17 6.74 -11.59
CA THR A 30 -25.41 7.42 -12.63
C THR A 30 -23.94 7.26 -12.31
N SER A 31 -23.28 6.36 -13.03
CA SER A 31 -21.83 6.37 -13.18
C SER A 31 -21.46 7.70 -13.81
N GLN A 32 -21.11 8.68 -12.98
CA GLN A 32 -20.26 9.77 -13.44
C GLN A 32 -18.90 9.14 -13.72
N ALA A 33 -18.74 8.67 -14.94
CA ALA A 33 -17.43 8.51 -15.54
C ALA A 33 -16.70 9.86 -15.35
N ILE A 34 -15.68 9.86 -14.49
CA ILE A 34 -14.75 10.98 -14.35
C ILE A 34 -14.11 11.15 -15.74
N ARG A 35 -14.54 12.17 -16.47
CA ARG A 35 -13.80 12.68 -17.63
C ARG A 35 -12.42 13.11 -17.10
N GLY A 36 -11.38 12.61 -17.75
CA GLY A 36 -10.00 12.77 -17.35
C GLY A 36 -9.62 14.22 -17.03
N SER A 37 -9.27 14.47 -15.78
CA SER A 37 -8.28 15.50 -15.50
C SER A 37 -6.96 15.03 -16.11
N SER A 38 -6.47 15.73 -17.12
CA SER A 38 -5.07 15.60 -17.52
C SER A 38 -4.20 15.80 -16.27
N LEU A 39 -3.13 15.02 -16.15
CA LEU A 39 -2.14 15.21 -15.09
C LEU A 39 -1.62 16.66 -15.12
N PRO A 40 -1.22 17.23 -13.95
CA PRO A 40 -0.54 18.52 -13.96
C PRO A 40 0.72 18.45 -14.85
N VAL A 41 1.11 19.57 -15.48
CA VAL A 41 2.29 19.61 -16.37
C VAL A 41 3.57 19.24 -15.63
N SER A 42 3.64 19.54 -14.34
CA SER A 42 4.74 19.16 -13.47
C SER A 42 4.20 18.96 -12.05
N HIS A 43 4.80 18.03 -11.31
CA HIS A 43 4.53 17.82 -9.89
C HIS A 43 5.80 17.36 -9.20
N ILE A 44 6.02 17.79 -7.96
CA ILE A 44 7.12 17.31 -7.12
C ILE A 44 6.62 17.15 -5.69
N ILE A 45 6.95 16.01 -5.08
CA ILE A 45 6.66 15.65 -3.70
C ILE A 45 7.87 16.08 -2.87
N GLU A 46 7.62 16.79 -1.77
CA GLU A 46 8.65 17.05 -0.77
C GLU A 46 8.78 15.80 0.13
N VAL A 47 9.90 15.09 -0.01
CA VAL A 47 10.24 13.93 0.84
C VAL A 47 11.45 14.25 1.72
N PRO A 48 11.54 13.67 2.93
CA PRO A 48 12.78 13.69 3.69
C PRO A 48 13.90 12.98 2.93
N TRP A 49 15.12 13.46 3.05
CA TRP A 49 16.28 12.84 2.42
C TRP A 49 17.12 12.08 3.44
N HIS A 50 17.39 10.82 3.12
CA HIS A 50 18.23 9.94 3.93
C HIS A 50 19.37 9.38 3.10
N GLN A 51 20.59 9.55 3.61
CA GLN A 51 21.80 9.07 2.95
C GLN A 51 22.05 7.59 3.29
N GLN A 52 22.38 6.79 2.28
CA GLN A 52 22.79 5.39 2.49
C GLN A 52 24.12 5.30 3.24
N PHE A 53 24.22 4.39 4.21
CA PHE A 53 25.45 4.23 5.01
C PHE A 53 26.68 3.83 4.20
N ASN A 54 26.49 2.98 3.21
CA ASN A 54 27.56 2.50 2.33
C ASN A 54 26.99 2.08 0.96
N GLY A 55 27.84 1.61 0.05
CA GLY A 55 27.45 1.32 -1.33
C GLY A 55 26.41 0.22 -1.56
N LEU A 56 25.97 -0.49 -0.51
CA LEU A 56 25.01 -1.61 -0.59
C LEU A 56 23.59 -1.22 -0.15
N PHE A 57 23.42 -0.01 0.39
CA PHE A 57 22.27 0.37 1.21
C PHE A 57 21.21 1.20 0.46
N CYS A 58 21.34 1.36 -0.85
CA CYS A 58 20.39 2.17 -1.63
C CYS A 58 18.94 1.70 -1.47
N GLY A 59 18.69 0.39 -1.33
CA GLY A 59 17.36 -0.17 -1.05
C GLY A 59 16.82 0.22 0.33
N ALA A 60 17.62 0.01 1.38
CA ALA A 60 17.25 0.37 2.76
C ALA A 60 17.04 1.88 2.93
N ALA A 61 17.91 2.70 2.37
CA ALA A 61 17.78 4.16 2.41
C ALA A 61 16.58 4.67 1.61
N SER A 62 16.27 4.06 0.44
CA SER A 62 15.05 4.39 -0.31
C SER A 62 13.77 4.04 0.46
N LEU A 63 13.79 2.95 1.22
CA LEU A 63 12.70 2.58 2.13
C LEU A 63 12.56 3.57 3.28
N GLU A 64 13.65 4.01 3.89
CA GLU A 64 13.68 5.03 4.95
C GLU A 64 13.04 6.35 4.48
N ILE A 65 13.43 6.84 3.30
CA ILE A 65 12.82 8.01 2.64
C ILE A 65 11.29 7.87 2.53
N VAL A 66 10.81 6.72 2.06
CA VAL A 66 9.36 6.50 1.89
C VAL A 66 8.65 6.28 3.23
N PHE A 67 9.30 5.68 4.22
CA PHE A 67 8.71 5.48 5.55
C PHE A 67 8.57 6.79 6.32
N ASP A 68 9.59 7.63 6.32
CA ASP A 68 9.59 8.94 6.97
C ASP A 68 8.66 9.93 6.25
N TYR A 69 8.47 9.79 4.93
CA TYR A 69 7.43 10.54 4.22
C TYR A 69 6.00 10.27 4.74
N TRP A 70 5.69 9.02 5.07
CA TRP A 70 4.34 8.61 5.49
C TRP A 70 4.14 8.55 7.01
N GLY A 71 5.21 8.52 7.79
CA GLY A 71 5.15 8.19 9.20
C GLY A 71 6.47 8.49 9.90
N PRO A 72 6.87 7.69 10.90
CA PRO A 72 8.12 7.93 11.60
C PRO A 72 9.34 7.57 10.75
N ASP A 73 10.42 8.29 11.01
CA ASP A 73 11.78 7.91 10.64
C ASP A 73 12.16 6.58 11.32
N ILE A 74 12.49 5.57 10.52
CA ILE A 74 12.83 4.21 10.98
C ILE A 74 14.32 4.01 10.74
N ASP A 75 15.09 3.59 11.75
CA ASP A 75 16.54 3.40 11.62
C ASP A 75 16.86 2.50 10.41
N GLN A 76 17.66 3.03 9.47
CA GLN A 76 18.13 2.32 8.28
C GLN A 76 18.72 0.92 8.58
N LYS A 77 19.27 0.68 9.77
CA LYS A 77 19.76 -0.64 10.20
C LYS A 77 18.63 -1.65 10.38
N GLU A 78 17.53 -1.25 11.01
CA GLU A 78 16.33 -2.09 11.15
C GLU A 78 15.76 -2.43 9.78
N ILE A 79 15.64 -1.42 8.91
CA ILE A 79 15.19 -1.59 7.54
C ILE A 79 16.11 -2.55 6.77
N ALA A 80 17.43 -2.40 6.91
CA ALA A 80 18.39 -3.24 6.21
C ALA A 80 18.22 -4.73 6.55
N ASP A 81 17.97 -5.07 7.81
CA ASP A 81 17.75 -6.45 8.25
C ASP A 81 16.37 -6.98 7.87
N VAL A 82 15.32 -6.15 7.91
CA VAL A 82 13.99 -6.54 7.41
C VAL A 82 14.04 -6.81 5.90
N ALA A 83 14.72 -5.94 5.15
CA ALA A 83 14.90 -6.03 3.71
C ALA A 83 15.95 -7.06 3.29
N ARG A 84 16.49 -7.86 4.22
CA ARG A 84 17.54 -8.85 3.93
C ARG A 84 18.67 -8.26 3.07
N THR A 85 19.10 -7.05 3.41
CA THR A 85 20.21 -6.38 2.74
C THR A 85 21.47 -7.20 2.97
N SER A 86 22.25 -7.38 1.90
CA SER A 86 23.46 -8.21 1.91
C SER A 86 24.61 -7.46 1.25
N SER A 87 25.76 -8.12 1.15
CA SER A 87 26.86 -7.66 0.31
C SER A 87 26.54 -7.65 -1.20
N SER A 88 25.39 -8.17 -1.63
CA SER A 88 24.85 -8.02 -3.00
C SER A 88 23.85 -6.86 -3.15
N GLY A 89 23.51 -6.16 -2.06
CA GLY A 89 22.40 -5.20 -2.01
C GLY A 89 21.08 -5.84 -1.55
N THR A 90 19.97 -5.24 -1.97
CA THR A 90 18.59 -5.56 -1.56
C THR A 90 17.77 -6.03 -2.77
N TRP A 91 16.99 -7.09 -2.62
CA TRP A 91 16.17 -7.65 -3.71
C TRP A 91 14.80 -6.97 -3.79
N THR A 92 14.20 -6.94 -4.99
CA THR A 92 12.92 -6.23 -5.20
C THR A 92 11.77 -6.79 -4.36
N TYR A 93 11.73 -8.11 -4.17
CA TYR A 93 10.78 -8.78 -3.27
C TYR A 93 10.92 -8.30 -1.82
N ASP A 94 12.14 -8.02 -1.39
CA ASP A 94 12.42 -7.55 -0.04
C ASP A 94 12.02 -6.09 0.18
N ILE A 95 12.05 -5.26 -0.87
CA ILE A 95 11.48 -3.89 -0.82
C ILE A 95 9.98 -3.95 -0.49
N VAL A 96 9.22 -4.77 -1.23
CA VAL A 96 7.77 -4.92 -0.99
C VAL A 96 7.50 -5.55 0.38
N ARG A 97 8.23 -6.61 0.72
CA ARG A 97 8.13 -7.29 2.02
C ARG A 97 8.38 -6.36 3.19
N SER A 98 9.34 -5.44 3.08
CA SER A 98 9.66 -4.47 4.13
C SER A 98 8.51 -3.50 4.37
N GLY A 99 7.79 -3.12 3.31
CA GLY A 99 6.56 -2.35 3.45
C GLY A 99 5.48 -3.07 4.26
N HIS A 100 5.37 -4.40 4.14
CA HIS A 100 4.42 -5.21 4.93
C HIS A 100 4.86 -5.47 6.37
N PHE A 101 6.12 -5.28 6.74
CA PHE A 101 6.67 -5.74 8.02
C PHE A 101 5.92 -5.17 9.22
N SER A 102 5.56 -6.03 10.17
CA SER A 102 4.70 -5.71 11.32
C SER A 102 5.10 -6.49 12.56
N TYR A 103 4.42 -6.19 13.67
CA TYR A 103 4.55 -6.86 14.98
C TYR A 103 4.34 -8.38 14.96
N LEU A 104 3.82 -8.94 13.87
CA LEU A 104 3.65 -10.39 13.70
C LEU A 104 4.93 -11.10 13.21
N SER A 105 5.94 -10.37 12.76
CA SER A 105 7.15 -10.93 12.15
C SER A 105 8.43 -10.44 12.82
N ALA A 106 9.44 -11.31 12.79
CA ALA A 106 10.83 -10.95 13.03
C ALA A 106 11.56 -10.79 11.69
N ALA A 107 12.52 -9.87 11.64
CA ALA A 107 13.40 -9.70 10.50
C ALA A 107 14.16 -11.00 10.21
N GLN A 108 14.43 -11.25 8.92
CA GLN A 108 15.13 -12.45 8.45
C GLN A 108 16.56 -12.14 7.97
N GLY A 109 16.93 -10.87 7.90
CA GLY A 109 18.29 -10.40 7.66
C GLY A 109 19.11 -10.38 8.95
N TYR A 110 20.43 -10.26 8.78
CA TYR A 110 21.39 -10.24 9.90
C TYR A 110 22.62 -9.38 9.59
N PHE A 111 22.46 -8.34 8.75
CA PHE A 111 23.52 -7.38 8.46
C PHE A 111 23.92 -6.59 9.73
N PHE A 112 22.95 -6.26 10.59
CA PHE A 112 23.18 -5.69 11.92
C PHE A 112 22.61 -6.58 13.02
N PRO A 113 23.30 -7.68 13.38
CA PRO A 113 22.75 -8.73 14.25
C PRO A 113 22.35 -8.27 15.67
N ASN A 114 22.74 -7.06 16.09
CA ASN A 114 22.38 -6.48 17.39
C ASN A 114 21.17 -5.52 17.32
N GLU A 115 20.69 -5.20 16.12
CA GLU A 115 19.61 -4.23 15.85
C GLU A 115 18.44 -4.90 15.12
N VAL A 116 18.40 -6.24 15.09
CA VAL A 116 17.42 -7.04 14.35
C VAL A 116 16.03 -6.88 14.97
N PRO A 117 15.04 -6.32 14.24
CA PRO A 117 13.69 -6.20 14.77
C PRO A 117 13.02 -7.57 14.93
N LEU A 118 12.46 -7.85 16.11
CA LEU A 118 11.83 -9.14 16.42
C LEU A 118 10.30 -9.15 16.30
N ALA A 119 9.68 -7.96 16.28
CA ALA A 119 8.23 -7.81 16.24
C ALA A 119 7.88 -6.42 15.67
N GLY A 120 8.02 -6.25 14.35
CA GLY A 120 7.80 -4.96 13.69
C GLY A 120 8.94 -3.97 13.92
N PHE A 121 8.88 -2.82 13.24
CA PHE A 121 9.84 -1.73 13.47
C PHE A 121 9.57 -1.10 14.84
N ALA A 122 10.62 -0.60 15.50
CA ALA A 122 10.50 -0.03 16.84
C ALA A 122 9.47 1.11 16.93
N GLU A 123 9.46 2.00 15.92
CA GLU A 123 8.56 3.15 15.86
C GLU A 123 7.23 2.85 15.18
N ARG A 124 7.13 1.73 14.44
CA ARG A 124 5.92 1.39 13.66
C ARG A 124 5.58 -0.10 13.75
N PRO A 125 4.55 -0.46 14.55
CA PRO A 125 4.16 -1.87 14.73
C PRO A 125 3.35 -2.42 13.55
N LEU A 126 2.61 -1.59 12.81
CA LEU A 126 1.85 -2.01 11.63
C LEU A 126 2.64 -1.81 10.34
N GLY A 127 2.49 -2.73 9.41
CA GLY A 127 2.95 -2.56 8.05
C GLY A 127 2.06 -1.61 7.24
N TYR A 128 2.55 -1.20 6.09
CA TYR A 128 1.83 -0.45 5.07
C TYR A 128 1.23 -1.36 4.01
N ALA A 129 0.36 -0.80 3.17
CA ALA A 129 0.05 -1.41 1.88
C ALA A 129 1.30 -1.30 0.99
N ALA A 130 1.80 -2.42 0.47
CA ALA A 130 3.01 -2.44 -0.35
C ALA A 130 2.83 -3.32 -1.59
N PHE A 131 3.19 -2.78 -2.75
CA PHE A 131 3.07 -3.51 -4.02
C PHE A 131 4.29 -3.24 -4.89
N GLY A 132 4.76 -4.28 -5.59
CA GLY A 132 5.79 -4.19 -6.61
C GLY A 132 5.18 -4.43 -7.98
N TYR A 133 5.72 -3.74 -8.99
CA TYR A 133 5.33 -3.92 -10.39
C TYR A 133 6.56 -3.81 -11.28
N SER A 134 6.73 -4.80 -12.14
CA SER A 134 7.70 -4.79 -13.25
C SER A 134 6.95 -5.01 -14.56
N SER A 135 7.54 -4.55 -15.66
CA SER A 135 6.91 -4.58 -16.98
C SER A 135 7.96 -4.69 -18.06
N ASP A 136 7.61 -5.26 -19.22
CA ASP A 136 8.45 -5.18 -20.42
C ASP A 136 8.33 -3.82 -21.14
N SER A 137 7.35 -3.01 -20.73
CA SER A 137 7.06 -1.71 -21.33
C SER A 137 7.28 -0.58 -20.31
N PHE A 138 7.93 0.49 -20.76
CA PHE A 138 8.12 1.70 -19.97
C PHE A 138 6.77 2.33 -19.63
N TRP A 139 6.44 2.37 -18.33
CA TRP A 139 5.13 2.81 -17.80
C TRP A 139 5.20 4.22 -17.19
N LEU A 140 5.75 5.18 -17.94
CA LEU A 140 5.96 6.54 -17.44
C LEU A 140 4.67 7.25 -17.03
N GLU A 141 3.58 7.07 -17.76
CA GLU A 141 2.33 7.78 -17.52
C GLU A 141 1.64 7.29 -16.24
N GLU A 142 1.67 5.99 -15.97
CA GLU A 142 1.21 5.43 -14.70
C GLU A 142 2.10 5.89 -13.54
N LEU A 143 3.42 5.96 -13.73
CA LEU A 143 4.34 6.51 -12.73
C LEU A 143 4.00 7.97 -12.41
N LYS A 144 3.83 8.83 -13.42
CA LYS A 144 3.42 10.23 -13.22
C LYS A 144 2.09 10.35 -12.50
N ALA A 145 1.14 9.45 -12.77
CA ALA A 145 -0.15 9.44 -12.08
C ALA A 145 -0.01 9.11 -10.58
N LEU A 146 0.94 8.24 -10.21
CA LEU A 146 1.28 7.99 -8.80
C LEU A 146 1.89 9.23 -8.16
N ILE A 147 2.87 9.84 -8.82
CA ILE A 147 3.55 11.04 -8.31
C ILE A 147 2.54 12.20 -8.14
N ALA A 148 1.66 12.42 -9.12
CA ALA A 148 0.60 13.44 -9.04
C ALA A 148 -0.45 13.17 -7.95
N ALA A 149 -0.49 11.95 -7.41
CA ALA A 149 -1.32 11.57 -6.28
C ALA A 149 -0.56 11.61 -4.95
N ASP A 150 0.62 12.24 -4.92
CA ASP A 150 1.51 12.35 -3.76
C ASP A 150 1.99 10.98 -3.22
N ILE A 151 2.20 10.03 -4.13
CA ILE A 151 2.71 8.69 -3.84
C ILE A 151 4.14 8.56 -4.41
N PRO A 152 5.20 8.67 -3.58
CA PRO A 152 6.55 8.41 -4.04
C PRO A 152 6.73 6.94 -4.43
N VAL A 153 7.59 6.68 -5.41
CA VAL A 153 7.80 5.32 -5.95
C VAL A 153 9.27 4.94 -5.89
N ILE A 154 9.58 3.84 -5.20
CA ILE A 154 10.93 3.29 -5.19
C ILE A 154 11.14 2.55 -6.52
N VAL A 155 12.18 2.90 -7.28
CA VAL A 155 12.52 2.23 -8.55
C VAL A 155 13.87 1.54 -8.46
N LEU A 156 14.00 0.39 -9.10
CA LEU A 156 15.29 -0.26 -9.32
C LEU A 156 15.76 0.01 -10.73
N MET A 157 16.92 0.64 -10.87
CA MET A 157 17.45 1.11 -12.15
C MET A 157 18.97 0.96 -12.21
N ASN A 158 19.56 1.16 -13.39
CA ASN A 158 21.01 1.33 -13.49
C ASN A 158 21.46 2.61 -12.78
N TYR A 159 22.67 2.57 -12.22
CA TYR A 159 23.27 3.75 -11.59
C TYR A 159 23.41 4.93 -12.57
N TYR A 160 23.88 4.68 -13.79
CA TYR A 160 23.89 5.62 -14.92
C TYR A 160 22.88 5.17 -16.00
N PRO A 161 22.42 6.08 -16.88
CA PRO A 161 21.54 5.72 -18.00
C PRO A 161 22.11 4.61 -18.89
N THR A 162 23.43 4.52 -18.98
CA THR A 162 24.17 3.56 -19.83
C THR A 162 24.73 2.35 -19.06
N GLY A 163 24.42 2.18 -17.77
CA GLY A 163 24.88 1.04 -16.95
C GLY A 163 25.43 1.43 -15.57
N GLY A 164 26.30 0.60 -14.98
CA GLY A 164 26.95 0.90 -13.69
C GLY A 164 26.47 0.11 -12.47
N GLY A 165 25.63 -0.91 -12.67
CA GLY A 165 25.07 -1.74 -11.59
C GLY A 165 23.68 -1.27 -11.15
N GLY A 166 22.95 -2.15 -10.46
CA GLY A 166 21.62 -1.84 -9.94
C GLY A 166 21.69 -0.84 -8.79
N HIS A 167 20.77 0.11 -8.77
CA HIS A 167 20.67 1.17 -7.79
C HIS A 167 19.20 1.53 -7.55
N TYR A 168 18.81 1.64 -6.28
CA TYR A 168 17.48 2.12 -5.92
C TYR A 168 17.47 3.64 -5.77
N ARG A 169 16.39 4.25 -6.27
CA ARG A 169 16.07 5.67 -6.07
C ARG A 169 14.58 5.81 -5.77
N VAL A 170 14.20 6.93 -5.18
CA VAL A 170 12.78 7.27 -4.99
C VAL A 170 12.40 8.31 -6.04
N VAL A 171 11.48 7.99 -6.94
CA VAL A 171 10.88 8.97 -7.85
C VAL A 171 9.94 9.86 -7.04
N ILE A 172 10.15 11.16 -7.14
CA ILE A 172 9.42 12.17 -6.37
C ILE A 172 8.79 13.25 -7.23
N GLY A 173 9.13 13.33 -8.52
CA GLY A 173 8.63 14.41 -9.37
C GLY A 173 8.76 14.16 -10.85
N TYR A 174 8.05 14.97 -11.63
CA TYR A 174 8.19 15.06 -13.08
C TYR A 174 7.87 16.48 -13.57
N ASP A 175 8.35 16.83 -14.76
CA ASP A 175 8.09 18.10 -15.44
C ASP A 175 8.05 17.86 -16.95
N ASP A 176 6.84 17.80 -17.51
CA ASP A 176 6.59 17.56 -18.93
C ASP A 176 7.00 18.74 -19.81
N ALA A 177 7.01 19.96 -19.27
CA ALA A 177 7.49 21.13 -20.01
C ALA A 177 9.00 21.05 -20.24
N LYS A 178 9.74 20.40 -19.34
CA LYS A 178 11.19 20.18 -19.44
C LYS A 178 11.58 18.78 -19.92
N GLY A 179 10.67 17.81 -19.91
CA GLY A 179 10.95 16.41 -20.20
C GLY A 179 11.82 15.74 -19.12
N LEU A 180 11.63 16.10 -17.85
CA LEU A 180 12.45 15.66 -16.72
C LEU A 180 11.68 14.82 -15.73
N ILE A 181 12.35 13.82 -15.15
CA ILE A 181 11.93 13.08 -13.97
C ILE A 181 12.87 13.45 -12.80
N TYR A 182 12.34 13.54 -11.59
CA TYR A 182 13.08 13.90 -10.38
C TYR A 182 13.11 12.73 -9.39
N PHE A 183 14.26 12.54 -8.75
CA PHE A 183 14.51 11.50 -7.77
C PHE A 183 15.05 12.09 -6.48
N SER A 184 14.73 11.47 -5.35
CA SER A 184 15.57 11.49 -4.16
C SER A 184 16.57 10.33 -4.26
N ASP A 185 17.86 10.64 -4.43
CA ASP A 185 18.94 9.66 -4.53
C ASP A 185 19.66 9.50 -3.18
N PRO A 186 19.62 8.31 -2.56
CA PRO A 186 20.23 8.11 -1.24
C PRO A 186 21.77 8.06 -1.28
N TRP A 187 22.43 8.02 -2.45
CA TRP A 187 23.89 7.85 -2.52
C TRP A 187 24.66 8.96 -1.77
N GLY A 188 24.33 10.23 -2.04
CA GLY A 188 24.87 11.40 -1.33
C GLY A 188 26.40 11.56 -1.31
N ARG A 189 27.16 10.77 -2.09
CA ARG A 189 28.64 10.76 -2.10
C ARG A 189 29.25 10.99 -3.46
N ASP A 190 28.47 11.45 -4.43
CA ASP A 190 29.03 11.71 -5.75
C ASP A 190 29.82 13.02 -5.73
N THR A 191 31.11 12.92 -6.02
CA THR A 191 32.03 14.07 -6.09
C THR A 191 32.00 14.73 -7.47
N ASN A 192 31.37 14.08 -8.46
CA ASN A 192 31.27 14.54 -9.85
C ASN A 192 29.83 14.80 -10.31
N HIS A 193 28.83 14.25 -9.61
CA HIS A 193 27.42 14.64 -9.77
C HIS A 193 26.92 15.30 -8.49
N LEU A 194 26.47 16.55 -8.61
CA LEU A 194 25.91 17.31 -7.51
C LEU A 194 24.55 16.70 -7.12
N THR A 195 24.53 15.62 -6.33
CA THR A 195 23.46 15.51 -5.34
C THR A 195 23.67 16.70 -4.43
N ASP A 196 22.84 17.73 -4.56
CA ASP A 196 22.86 18.83 -3.61
C ASP A 196 22.54 18.30 -2.19
N TRP A 197 22.61 19.15 -1.18
CA TRP A 197 22.30 18.74 0.21
C TRP A 197 20.86 18.24 0.41
N THR A 198 20.02 18.28 -0.63
CA THR A 198 18.64 17.75 -0.61
C THR A 198 18.55 16.34 -1.20
N GLY A 199 19.63 15.83 -1.81
CA GLY A 199 19.65 14.53 -2.46
C GLY A 199 18.85 14.46 -3.76
N ILE A 200 18.32 15.59 -4.24
CA ILE A 200 17.48 15.63 -5.43
C ILE A 200 18.36 15.60 -6.68
N ILE A 201 18.07 14.68 -7.59
CA ILE A 201 18.65 14.64 -8.93
C ILE A 201 17.54 14.55 -9.98
N SER A 202 17.85 14.89 -11.22
CA SER A 202 16.89 14.79 -12.32
C SER A 202 17.52 14.23 -13.58
N TRP A 203 16.79 13.37 -14.28
CA TRP A 203 17.19 12.85 -15.60
C TRP A 203 16.16 13.25 -16.65
N THR A 204 16.57 13.26 -17.92
CA THR A 204 15.61 13.30 -19.03
C THR A 204 14.76 12.04 -19.04
N TYR A 205 13.55 12.10 -19.61
CA TYR A 205 12.73 10.89 -19.77
C TYR A 205 13.42 9.80 -20.60
N GLU A 206 14.26 10.17 -21.57
CA GLU A 206 15.03 9.22 -22.39
C GLU A 206 16.13 8.53 -21.57
N ASP A 207 16.88 9.29 -20.77
CA ASP A 207 17.89 8.74 -19.86
C ASP A 207 17.25 7.84 -18.80
N PHE A 208 16.10 8.25 -18.27
CA PHE A 208 15.35 7.48 -17.30
C PHE A 208 14.83 6.18 -17.90
N GLN A 209 14.24 6.21 -19.09
CA GLN A 209 13.82 5.00 -19.78
C GLN A 209 15.01 4.03 -19.97
N SER A 210 16.16 4.55 -20.42
CA SER A 210 17.36 3.74 -20.64
C SER A 210 17.89 3.12 -19.35
N GLY A 211 17.99 3.90 -18.28
CA GLY A 211 18.51 3.41 -17.00
C GLY A 211 17.51 2.52 -16.25
N TRP A 212 16.21 2.81 -16.30
CA TRP A 212 15.17 2.03 -15.64
C TRP A 212 14.83 0.74 -16.37
N ASN A 213 15.28 0.60 -17.63
CA ASN A 213 15.33 -0.67 -18.33
C ASN A 213 16.40 -1.61 -17.74
N TYR A 214 16.26 -1.92 -16.46
CA TYR A 214 17.10 -2.78 -15.66
C TYR A 214 16.21 -3.82 -14.98
N ALA A 215 16.66 -5.07 -15.01
CA ALA A 215 16.07 -6.16 -14.24
C ALA A 215 17.15 -6.71 -13.31
N GLU A 216 16.79 -6.99 -12.05
CA GLU A 216 17.67 -7.72 -11.16
C GLU A 216 17.92 -9.14 -11.68
N TYR A 217 19.01 -9.75 -11.22
CA TYR A 217 19.43 -11.06 -11.71
C TYR A 217 18.36 -12.13 -11.49
N GLY A 218 18.00 -12.83 -12.56
CA GLY A 218 17.03 -13.93 -12.52
C GLY A 218 15.58 -13.49 -12.67
N LEU A 219 15.29 -12.18 -12.80
CA LEU A 219 13.97 -11.69 -13.18
C LEU A 219 13.92 -11.27 -14.65
N GLU A 220 12.78 -11.52 -15.29
CA GLU A 220 12.61 -11.35 -16.73
C GLU A 220 12.15 -9.94 -17.11
N HIS A 221 11.46 -9.24 -16.21
CA HIS A 221 10.79 -7.98 -16.51
C HIS A 221 11.52 -6.77 -15.88
N PRO A 222 11.93 -5.77 -16.69
CA PRO A 222 12.55 -4.54 -16.20
C PRO A 222 11.50 -3.55 -15.64
N TYR A 223 11.88 -2.28 -15.49
CA TYR A 223 11.02 -1.18 -15.04
C TYR A 223 10.34 -1.47 -13.69
N PHE A 224 11.10 -2.02 -12.73
CA PHE A 224 10.56 -2.27 -11.39
C PHE A 224 10.25 -0.96 -10.67
N GLY A 225 9.03 -0.85 -10.14
CA GLY A 225 8.64 0.17 -9.18
C GLY A 225 7.86 -0.43 -8.00
N ALA A 226 8.06 0.12 -6.81
CA ALA A 226 7.31 -0.22 -5.61
C ALA A 226 6.59 1.01 -5.05
N ALA A 227 5.29 0.85 -4.79
CA ALA A 227 4.50 1.84 -4.07
C ALA A 227 4.17 1.29 -2.68
N ILE A 228 4.50 2.07 -1.66
CA ILE A 228 4.29 1.73 -0.26
C ILE A 228 3.59 2.93 0.39
N MET A 229 2.44 2.69 1.03
CA MET A 229 1.62 3.77 1.61
C MET A 229 0.67 3.26 2.69
N PRO A 230 0.25 4.11 3.65
CA PRO A 230 -0.70 3.73 4.67
C PRO A 230 -2.11 3.51 4.09
N TRP A 231 -2.96 2.83 4.85
CA TRP A 231 -4.38 2.81 4.57
C TRP A 231 -4.97 4.21 4.73
N THR A 232 -5.94 4.58 3.89
CA THR A 232 -6.62 5.86 4.01
C THR A 232 -7.81 5.73 4.94
N ILE A 233 -7.85 6.53 6.01
CA ILE A 233 -8.99 6.64 6.93
C ILE A 233 -9.46 8.09 6.93
N LYS A 234 -10.71 8.32 6.53
CA LYS A 234 -11.37 9.63 6.63
C LYS A 234 -12.47 9.58 7.65
N ILE A 235 -12.36 10.41 8.68
CA ILE A 235 -13.34 10.49 9.78
C ILE A 235 -14.20 11.73 9.56
N ASP A 236 -15.52 11.55 9.62
CA ASP A 236 -16.53 12.60 9.52
C ASP A 236 -17.39 12.58 10.78
N VAL A 237 -17.60 13.74 11.41
CA VAL A 237 -18.42 13.87 12.62
C VAL A 237 -19.59 14.79 12.33
N LYS A 238 -20.80 14.27 12.49
CA LYS A 238 -22.05 14.99 12.22
C LYS A 238 -22.92 15.05 13.46
N GLY A 239 -23.26 16.25 13.88
CA GLY A 239 -24.12 16.49 15.04
C GLY A 239 -23.62 17.68 15.87
N ARG A 240 -24.27 17.91 17.01
CA ARG A 240 -23.78 18.85 18.00
C ARG A 240 -22.86 18.12 18.96
N LEU A 241 -21.81 18.79 19.42
CA LEU A 241 -20.85 18.25 20.39
C LEU A 241 -21.05 18.88 21.79
N ASN A 242 -22.31 19.16 22.13
CA ASN A 242 -22.67 19.72 23.42
C ASN A 242 -23.04 18.61 24.40
N VAL A 243 -22.77 18.81 25.68
CA VAL A 243 -23.15 17.87 26.74
C VAL A 243 -24.65 17.54 26.66
N GLY A 244 -24.98 16.25 26.71
CA GLY A 244 -26.33 15.71 26.62
C GLY A 244 -26.85 15.48 25.19
N SER A 245 -26.08 15.84 24.15
CA SER A 245 -26.43 15.55 22.75
C SER A 245 -25.82 14.25 22.25
N THR A 246 -26.20 13.86 21.03
CA THR A 246 -25.59 12.74 20.29
C THR A 246 -25.02 13.22 18.96
N ALA A 247 -23.96 12.56 18.52
CA ALA A 247 -23.35 12.76 17.21
C ALA A 247 -23.16 11.42 16.49
N VAL A 248 -23.07 11.48 15.17
CA VAL A 248 -22.71 10.36 14.32
C VAL A 248 -21.26 10.55 13.91
N VAL A 249 -20.44 9.53 14.18
CA VAL A 249 -19.07 9.43 13.68
C VAL A 249 -19.07 8.42 12.56
N SER A 250 -18.55 8.78 11.39
CA SER A 250 -18.41 7.89 10.25
C SER A 250 -16.96 7.78 9.84
N ALA A 251 -16.49 6.57 9.55
CA ALA A 251 -15.14 6.34 9.01
C ALA A 251 -15.25 5.72 7.62
N THR A 252 -14.60 6.34 6.64
CA THR A 252 -14.37 5.77 5.30
C THR A 252 -12.95 5.23 5.27
N VAL A 253 -12.82 3.91 5.22
CA VAL A 253 -11.54 3.19 5.27
C VAL A 253 -11.26 2.57 3.91
N SER A 254 -10.09 2.84 3.34
CA SER A 254 -9.65 2.29 2.06
C SER A 254 -8.31 1.59 2.18
N TYR A 255 -8.24 0.35 1.70
CA TYR A 255 -6.98 -0.36 1.48
C TYR A 255 -6.50 -0.02 0.08
N PRO A 256 -5.45 0.81 -0.10
CA PRO A 256 -5.08 1.32 -1.41
C PRO A 256 -4.47 0.25 -2.31
N CYS A 257 -4.63 0.43 -3.62
CA CYS A 257 -3.92 -0.30 -4.68
C CYS A 257 -4.07 0.51 -5.98
N PRO A 258 -3.27 1.57 -6.14
CA PRO A 258 -3.31 2.38 -7.35
C PRO A 258 -2.82 1.57 -8.55
N LYS A 259 -3.15 2.02 -9.75
CA LYS A 259 -2.54 1.43 -10.96
C LYS A 259 -1.04 1.78 -11.00
N PRO A 260 -0.18 0.92 -11.56
CA PRO A 260 -0.47 -0.31 -12.32
C PRO A 260 -0.51 -1.59 -11.46
N PHE A 261 -0.47 -1.49 -10.14
CA PHE A 261 -0.33 -2.64 -9.25
C PHE A 261 -1.54 -3.60 -9.29
N ASP A 262 -1.26 -4.89 -9.13
CA ASP A 262 -2.26 -5.95 -9.21
C ASP A 262 -3.07 -6.05 -7.90
N ARG A 263 -4.36 -5.74 -7.99
CA ARG A 263 -5.32 -5.79 -6.88
C ARG A 263 -5.60 -7.19 -6.35
N SER A 264 -5.21 -8.23 -7.09
CA SER A 264 -5.33 -9.61 -6.64
C SER A 264 -4.24 -9.98 -5.62
N GLN A 265 -3.15 -9.22 -5.58
CA GLN A 265 -2.07 -9.43 -4.63
C GLN A 265 -2.46 -8.97 -3.21
N PHE A 266 -1.99 -9.73 -2.23
CA PHE A 266 -2.08 -9.39 -0.80
C PHE A 266 -3.49 -8.97 -0.33
N PRO A 267 -4.55 -9.79 -0.52
CA PRO A 267 -5.84 -9.47 0.08
C PRO A 267 -5.72 -9.42 1.60
N ALA A 268 -6.20 -8.35 2.22
CA ALA A 268 -6.16 -8.19 3.67
C ALA A 268 -7.27 -9.05 4.29
N LYS A 269 -6.87 -10.06 5.06
CA LYS A 269 -7.77 -10.99 5.77
C LYS A 269 -7.91 -10.57 7.23
N MET A 270 -8.93 -11.08 7.91
CA MET A 270 -9.20 -10.75 9.31
C MET A 270 -9.19 -9.22 9.54
N THR A 271 -9.70 -8.47 8.55
CA THR A 271 -9.73 -7.03 8.60
C THR A 271 -10.64 -6.59 9.73
N GLU A 272 -10.14 -5.69 10.56
CA GLU A 272 -10.86 -5.11 11.70
C GLU A 272 -10.74 -3.59 11.66
N ILE A 273 -11.83 -2.94 12.04
CA ILE A 273 -11.88 -1.48 12.21
C ILE A 273 -12.35 -1.20 13.64
N SER A 274 -11.56 -0.43 14.37
CA SER A 274 -11.83 -0.04 15.74
C SER A 274 -11.92 1.47 15.90
N ILE A 275 -12.72 1.91 16.86
CA ILE A 275 -12.87 3.30 17.26
C ILE A 275 -12.51 3.45 18.73
N GLN A 276 -11.57 4.34 19.02
CA GLN A 276 -11.21 4.74 20.38
C GLN A 276 -11.82 6.11 20.65
N LEU A 277 -12.66 6.17 21.68
CA LEU A 277 -13.37 7.37 22.09
C LEU A 277 -12.60 8.06 23.24
N PRO A 278 -12.49 9.39 23.24
CA PRO A 278 -11.93 10.11 24.37
C PRO A 278 -12.88 10.13 25.56
N ASP A 279 -12.34 10.57 26.70
CA ASP A 279 -13.15 10.87 27.87
C ASP A 279 -14.28 11.85 27.52
N GLY A 280 -15.49 11.54 27.98
CA GLY A 280 -16.66 12.36 27.69
C GLY A 280 -17.46 11.93 26.47
N LEU A 281 -16.94 11.04 25.62
CA LEU A 281 -17.75 10.33 24.62
C LEU A 281 -18.10 8.93 25.11
N ARG A 282 -19.31 8.49 24.79
CA ARG A 282 -19.74 7.11 25.04
C ARG A 282 -20.48 6.54 23.85
N LEU A 283 -20.14 5.31 23.49
CA LEU A 283 -20.79 4.61 22.39
C LEU A 283 -22.26 4.29 22.73
N VAL A 284 -23.18 4.73 21.87
CA VAL A 284 -24.62 4.48 21.97
C VAL A 284 -25.06 3.41 20.97
N LYS A 285 -24.51 3.45 19.75
CA LYS A 285 -24.80 2.47 18.69
C LYS A 285 -23.53 2.16 17.89
N GLY A 286 -23.35 0.88 17.58
CA GLY A 286 -22.16 0.33 16.94
C GLY A 286 -21.35 -0.51 17.93
N ALA A 287 -20.21 -1.02 17.48
CA ALA A 287 -19.24 -1.72 18.32
C ALA A 287 -17.90 -0.96 18.29
N SER A 288 -17.15 -0.99 19.38
CA SER A 288 -15.81 -0.39 19.44
C SER A 288 -14.84 -1.07 18.48
N GLU A 289 -15.06 -2.34 18.18
CA GLU A 289 -14.30 -3.16 17.22
C GLU A 289 -15.30 -3.85 16.28
N THR A 290 -15.03 -3.80 14.98
CA THR A 290 -15.88 -4.42 13.97
C THR A 290 -15.05 -5.24 13.00
N ALA A 291 -15.28 -6.56 12.99
CA ALA A 291 -14.70 -7.46 12.01
C ALA A 291 -15.36 -7.26 10.63
N ILE A 292 -14.55 -6.95 9.63
CA ILE A 292 -14.94 -6.76 8.22
C ILE A 292 -14.74 -8.05 7.42
N GLY A 293 -13.84 -8.94 7.88
CA GLY A 293 -13.52 -10.19 7.20
C GLY A 293 -12.37 -10.01 6.22
N THR A 294 -12.64 -9.99 4.91
CA THR A 294 -11.59 -9.79 3.89
C THR A 294 -11.86 -8.49 3.14
N LEU A 295 -10.86 -7.61 3.10
CA LEU A 295 -10.86 -6.40 2.30
C LEU A 295 -9.82 -6.55 1.16
N GLY A 296 -10.31 -6.60 -0.07
CA GLY A 296 -9.44 -6.64 -1.26
C GLY A 296 -8.70 -5.32 -1.48
N ALA A 297 -7.51 -5.38 -2.08
CA ALA A 297 -6.71 -4.21 -2.39
C ALA A 297 -7.46 -3.30 -3.40
N GLY A 298 -7.49 -2.00 -3.12
CA GLY A 298 -8.25 -0.99 -3.86
C GLY A 298 -9.73 -0.87 -3.46
N ASN A 299 -10.21 -1.60 -2.44
CA ASN A 299 -11.58 -1.50 -1.95
C ASN A 299 -11.71 -0.55 -0.75
N THR A 300 -12.94 -0.08 -0.54
CA THR A 300 -13.32 0.85 0.53
C THR A 300 -14.50 0.30 1.31
N VAL A 301 -14.51 0.52 2.62
CA VAL A 301 -15.64 0.24 3.52
C VAL A 301 -15.98 1.49 4.33
N VAL A 302 -17.25 1.64 4.69
CA VAL A 302 -17.74 2.75 5.52
C VAL A 302 -18.41 2.19 6.77
N LEU A 303 -17.99 2.67 7.93
CA LEU A 303 -18.62 2.38 9.22
C LEU A 303 -19.20 3.65 9.82
N SER A 304 -20.17 3.49 10.72
CA SER A 304 -20.75 4.60 11.45
C SER A 304 -21.17 4.20 12.86
N TRP A 305 -20.85 5.07 13.80
CA TRP A 305 -21.15 4.95 15.21
C TRP A 305 -22.03 6.12 15.65
N THR A 306 -22.89 5.88 16.64
CA THR A 306 -23.58 6.96 17.34
C THR A 306 -22.95 7.09 18.72
N VAL A 307 -22.51 8.29 19.07
CA VAL A 307 -21.87 8.61 20.34
C VAL A 307 -22.71 9.63 21.11
N ALA A 308 -22.79 9.46 22.44
CA ALA A 308 -23.32 10.45 23.36
C ALA A 308 -22.18 11.30 23.91
N ILE A 309 -22.45 12.59 24.10
CA ILE A 309 -21.51 13.56 24.66
C ILE A 309 -21.89 13.76 26.14
N ASP A 310 -21.20 13.05 27.02
CA ASP A 310 -21.45 13.04 28.46
C ASP A 310 -20.66 14.17 29.18
N LYS A 311 -19.58 14.69 28.57
CA LYS A 311 -18.74 15.81 29.07
C LYS A 311 -18.29 16.72 27.91
N PRO A 312 -17.76 17.94 28.18
CA PRO A 312 -17.13 18.76 27.15
C PRO A 312 -15.94 18.03 26.51
N VAL A 313 -15.84 18.06 25.18
CA VAL A 313 -14.88 17.25 24.39
C VAL A 313 -14.07 18.08 23.40
N SER A 314 -14.13 19.40 23.52
CA SER A 314 -13.37 20.29 22.63
C SER A 314 -11.88 20.12 22.89
N GLY A 315 -11.11 19.80 21.85
CA GLY A 315 -9.68 19.53 21.96
C GLY A 315 -9.34 18.06 22.29
N GLU A 316 -10.33 17.22 22.57
CA GLU A 316 -10.12 15.79 22.77
C GLU A 316 -9.90 15.06 21.44
N GLN A 317 -9.21 13.91 21.49
CA GLN A 317 -8.91 13.11 20.31
C GLN A 317 -9.79 11.88 20.18
N LEU A 318 -10.39 11.71 19.01
CA LEU A 318 -11.07 10.48 18.61
C LEU A 318 -10.21 9.80 17.56
N GLU A 319 -9.93 8.51 17.77
CA GLU A 319 -9.07 7.73 16.89
C GLU A 319 -9.84 6.58 16.24
N VAL A 320 -9.56 6.33 14.96
CA VAL A 320 -10.01 5.13 14.25
C VAL A 320 -8.79 4.40 13.73
N THR A 321 -8.70 3.11 14.06
CA THR A 321 -7.67 2.19 13.55
C THR A 321 -8.32 1.20 12.60
N ALA A 322 -7.67 0.94 11.46
CA ALA A 322 -8.06 -0.11 10.53
C ALA A 322 -6.85 -0.95 10.17
N SER A 323 -6.97 -2.27 10.30
CA SER A 323 -5.90 -3.19 9.94
C SER A 323 -6.43 -4.50 9.37
N GLY A 324 -5.56 -5.24 8.69
CA GLY A 324 -5.81 -6.61 8.28
C GLY A 324 -4.51 -7.36 8.04
N ILE A 325 -4.60 -8.69 7.97
CA ILE A 325 -3.45 -9.57 7.82
C ILE A 325 -3.26 -9.92 6.34
N VAL A 326 -2.07 -9.62 5.82
CA VAL A 326 -1.61 -10.07 4.50
C VAL A 326 -0.61 -11.20 4.68
N SER A 327 -0.52 -12.07 3.68
CA SER A 327 0.48 -13.13 3.64
C SER A 327 1.20 -13.09 2.30
N GLY A 328 2.48 -13.40 2.31
CA GLY A 328 3.30 -13.46 1.11
C GLY A 328 4.45 -14.43 1.23
N TRP A 329 5.29 -14.43 0.21
CA TRP A 329 6.49 -15.23 0.13
C TRP A 329 7.58 -14.40 -0.53
N VAL A 330 8.81 -14.55 -0.06
CA VAL A 330 9.99 -13.97 -0.70
C VAL A 330 10.94 -15.08 -1.13
N PRO A 331 11.55 -14.98 -2.32
CA PRO A 331 12.50 -15.95 -2.83
C PRO A 331 13.84 -15.90 -2.08
N GLU A 332 14.72 -16.80 -2.48
CA GLU A 332 16.13 -16.76 -2.14
C GLU A 332 16.76 -15.44 -2.61
N ALA A 333 17.52 -14.80 -1.74
CA ALA A 333 18.33 -13.65 -2.10
C ALA A 333 19.72 -14.15 -2.55
N TRP A 334 19.97 -14.11 -3.85
CA TRP A 334 21.20 -14.61 -4.47
C TRP A 334 22.29 -13.54 -4.59
N TRP A 335 23.52 -14.02 -4.86
CA TRP A 335 24.61 -13.23 -5.43
C TRP A 335 24.95 -13.78 -6.82
N ALA A 336 25.32 -12.89 -7.76
CA ALA A 336 25.85 -13.23 -9.09
C ALA A 336 27.20 -14.01 -8.98
N GLY A 337 27.11 -15.31 -8.71
CA GLY A 337 28.24 -16.16 -8.28
C GLY A 337 27.87 -17.44 -7.51
N SER A 338 26.57 -17.75 -7.36
CA SER A 338 26.02 -19.05 -6.90
C SER A 338 25.85 -19.27 -5.39
N ASN A 339 25.99 -18.25 -4.55
CA ASN A 339 25.67 -18.34 -3.12
C ASN A 339 24.32 -17.70 -2.80
N VAL A 340 23.47 -18.43 -2.09
CA VAL A 340 22.26 -17.91 -1.44
C VAL A 340 22.68 -17.20 -0.15
N PHE A 341 22.47 -15.89 -0.08
CA PHE A 341 22.74 -15.09 1.14
C PHE A 341 21.65 -15.27 2.18
N TYR A 342 20.41 -15.27 1.71
CA TYR A 342 19.25 -15.50 2.56
C TYR A 342 18.29 -16.52 1.94
N PRO A 343 17.83 -17.51 2.73
CA PRO A 343 16.89 -18.53 2.26
C PRO A 343 15.51 -17.91 1.97
N PRO A 344 14.66 -18.60 1.19
CA PRO A 344 13.30 -18.12 0.94
C PRO A 344 12.46 -18.31 2.19
N TYR A 345 11.42 -17.49 2.37
CA TYR A 345 10.49 -17.68 3.48
C TYR A 345 9.10 -17.13 3.15
N SER A 346 8.10 -17.70 3.82
CA SER A 346 6.73 -17.18 3.82
C SER A 346 6.51 -16.30 5.04
N TYR A 347 5.65 -15.30 4.93
CA TYR A 347 5.35 -14.38 6.01
C TYR A 347 3.86 -14.10 6.13
N SER A 348 3.47 -13.55 7.28
CA SER A 348 2.16 -12.94 7.50
C SER A 348 2.31 -11.74 8.41
N ASP A 349 1.69 -10.64 8.03
CA ASP A 349 1.84 -9.37 8.73
C ASP A 349 0.52 -8.60 8.77
N ALA A 350 0.37 -7.82 9.84
CA ALA A 350 -0.72 -6.88 10.00
C ALA A 350 -0.35 -5.55 9.33
N ILE A 351 -1.13 -5.16 8.32
CA ILE A 351 -0.99 -3.87 7.64
C ILE A 351 -2.21 -3.00 7.93
N GLY A 352 -2.03 -1.68 7.97
CA GLY A 352 -3.14 -0.80 8.32
C GLY A 352 -2.74 0.66 8.48
N ASN A 353 -3.59 1.39 9.21
CA ASN A 353 -3.31 2.74 9.66
C ASN A 353 -4.18 3.09 10.87
N SER A 354 -3.77 4.13 11.59
CA SER A 354 -4.50 4.75 12.69
C SER A 354 -4.58 6.25 12.44
N VAL A 355 -5.79 6.83 12.53
CA VAL A 355 -6.00 8.27 12.32
C VAL A 355 -6.79 8.83 13.49
N ALA A 356 -6.26 9.88 14.10
CA ALA A 356 -6.92 10.66 15.13
C ALA A 356 -7.39 12.02 14.58
N ILE A 357 -8.57 12.46 15.02
CA ILE A 357 -9.08 13.82 14.78
C ILE A 357 -9.34 14.52 16.11
N THR A 358 -9.18 15.84 16.12
CA THR A 358 -9.58 16.69 17.25
C THR A 358 -11.04 17.10 17.11
N LEU A 359 -11.81 16.94 18.19
CA LEU A 359 -13.25 17.24 18.25
C LEU A 359 -13.57 18.70 18.60
#